data_AF-A0A0F9FSU6-F1
#
_entry.id   AF-A0A0F9FSU6-F1
#
_cell.length_a   1.000
_cell.length_b   1.000
_cell.length_c   1.000
_cell.angle_alpha   90.00
_cell.angle_beta   90.00
_cell.angle_gamma   90.00
#
_symmetry.space_group_name_H-M   'P 1'
#
loop_
_entity.id
_entity.type
_entity.pdbx_description
1 polymer ?
#
loop_
_entity_poly.entity_id
_entity_poly.type
_entity_poly.pdbx_seq_one_letter_code
_entity_poly.pdbx_strand_id
1 'polypeptide(L)'
;MAELYLITNGAVSGAAQQVAVTTGTAIKTMLQVKLGLTANRGKVVEWGISFDGSAAATPISVELIETSLAATVTAHVAAGIVLLDPLGTTPTTGNPFTFTTITTGYTGSSENAASGTFRPFDVQFIAPTGQYVKQWPLGREPMMHQTKYLRIRVTAGTAVNAFCYVVVEV
;
A
#
# COMPACT_ATOMS: atom_id res chain seq x y z
N MET A 1 23.05 4.38 -3.40
CA MET A 1 22.24 4.42 -4.64
C MET A 1 20.79 4.49 -4.19
N ALA A 2 19.88 5.05 -5.00
CA ALA A 2 18.47 5.00 -4.64
C ALA A 2 17.96 3.57 -4.87
N GLU A 3 17.27 2.99 -3.88
CA GLU A 3 16.84 1.59 -3.91
C GLU A 3 15.33 1.48 -4.04
N LEU A 4 14.85 0.55 -4.87
CA LEU A 4 13.42 0.36 -5.11
C LEU A 4 12.90 -0.86 -4.37
N TYR A 5 11.79 -0.67 -3.66
CA TYR A 5 11.13 -1.68 -2.86
C TYR A 5 9.68 -1.87 -3.29
N LEU A 6 9.32 -3.08 -3.71
CA LEU A 6 7.95 -3.49 -3.98
C LEU A 6 7.31 -4.03 -2.69
N ILE A 7 6.15 -3.45 -2.36
CA ILE A 7 5.38 -3.77 -1.16
C ILE A 7 3.97 -4.12 -1.60
N THR A 8 3.52 -5.34 -1.34
CA THR A 8 2.22 -5.86 -1.79
C THR A 8 1.25 -6.04 -0.62
N ASN A 9 -0.06 -6.08 -0.87
CA ASN A 9 -1.08 -6.25 0.17
C ASN A 9 -1.27 -7.71 0.64
N GLY A 10 -0.17 -8.44 0.84
CA GLY A 10 -0.21 -9.80 1.34
C GLY A 10 1.15 -10.26 1.82
N ALA A 11 1.21 -11.40 2.50
CA ALA A 11 2.48 -12.04 2.76
C ALA A 11 3.11 -12.42 1.39
N VAL A 12 4.31 -11.93 1.10
CA VAL A 12 5.10 -12.51 -0.01
C VAL A 12 5.42 -13.92 0.41
N SER A 13 4.88 -14.86 -0.35
CA SER A 13 5.11 -16.25 -0.10
C SER A 13 6.46 -16.65 -0.65
N GLY A 14 7.25 -17.40 0.14
CA GLY A 14 8.37 -18.12 -0.45
C GLY A 14 7.90 -19.10 -1.54
N ALA A 15 6.75 -19.78 -1.36
CA ALA A 15 6.30 -20.87 -2.23
C ALA A 15 4.78 -20.94 -2.53
N ALA A 16 3.95 -20.04 -2.02
CA ALA A 16 2.48 -20.18 -2.04
C ALA A 16 1.77 -18.93 -2.57
N GLN A 17 1.10 -18.99 -3.71
CA GLN A 17 0.46 -17.84 -4.37
C GLN A 17 -0.10 -16.75 -3.42
N GLN A 18 0.18 -15.48 -3.76
CA GLN A 18 -0.34 -14.33 -3.01
C GLN A 18 -1.87 -14.41 -2.88
N VAL A 19 -2.36 -14.16 -1.67
CA VAL A 19 -3.80 -14.19 -1.35
C VAL A 19 -4.39 -12.80 -1.50
N ALA A 20 -5.46 -12.68 -2.29
CA ALA A 20 -6.16 -11.42 -2.49
C ALA A 20 -6.92 -11.01 -1.22
N VAL A 21 -6.98 -9.71 -0.95
CA VAL A 21 -7.64 -9.19 0.26
C VAL A 21 -9.05 -8.74 -0.08
N THR A 22 -10.05 -9.20 0.67
CA THR A 22 -11.44 -8.80 0.50
C THR A 22 -11.64 -7.32 0.87
N THR A 23 -12.24 -6.56 -0.04
CA THR A 23 -12.66 -5.16 0.16
C THR A 23 -13.88 -5.07 1.09
N GLY A 24 -14.47 -3.88 1.25
CA GLY A 24 -15.61 -3.69 2.13
C GLY A 24 -16.45 -2.48 1.78
N THR A 25 -17.66 -2.46 2.34
CA THR A 25 -18.63 -1.34 2.20
C THR A 25 -18.29 -0.14 3.08
N ALA A 26 -17.49 -0.35 4.13
CA ALA A 26 -16.76 0.70 4.83
C ALA A 26 -15.36 0.86 4.25
N ILE A 27 -14.75 2.04 4.43
CA ILE A 27 -13.36 2.29 4.03
C ILE A 27 -12.45 1.27 4.74
N LYS A 28 -11.73 0.46 3.95
CA LYS A 28 -10.72 -0.48 4.44
C LYS A 28 -9.32 -0.05 4.04
N THR A 29 -8.36 -0.32 4.92
CA THR A 29 -6.95 -0.20 4.60
C THR A 29 -6.50 -1.48 3.90
N MET A 30 -6.15 -1.39 2.62
CA MET A 30 -5.66 -2.55 1.87
C MET A 30 -4.17 -2.75 2.10
N LEU A 31 -3.41 -1.65 2.07
CA LEU A 31 -1.98 -1.61 2.32
C LEU A 31 -1.62 -0.36 3.13
N GLN A 32 -0.74 -0.51 4.11
CA GLN A 32 -0.14 0.58 4.88
C GLN A 32 1.38 0.42 4.87
N VAL A 33 2.10 1.52 4.66
CA VAL A 33 3.57 1.55 4.64
C VAL A 33 4.08 2.64 5.58
N LYS A 34 5.11 2.30 6.34
CA LYS A 34 5.79 3.16 7.29
C LYS A 34 7.30 3.04 7.13
N LEU A 35 7.94 4.17 6.84
CA LEU A 35 9.40 4.24 6.83
C LEU A 35 9.95 4.02 8.25
N GLY A 36 11.07 3.34 8.31
CA GLY A 36 11.91 3.16 9.49
C GLY A 36 12.80 4.37 9.73
N LEU A 37 13.68 4.26 10.73
CA LEU A 37 14.46 5.41 11.21
C LEU A 37 15.57 5.85 10.25
N THR A 38 15.96 4.97 9.32
CA THR A 38 17.04 5.22 8.35
C THR A 38 16.59 6.03 7.13
N ALA A 39 15.28 6.25 6.96
CA ALA A 39 14.70 6.92 5.79
C ALA A 39 13.78 8.07 6.20
N ASN A 40 14.21 9.31 5.96
CA ASN A 40 13.42 10.51 6.31
C ASN A 40 12.23 10.75 5.36
N ARG A 41 12.32 10.25 4.13
CA ARG A 41 11.27 10.32 3.11
C ARG A 41 11.43 9.16 2.13
N GLY A 42 10.33 8.79 1.47
CA GLY A 42 10.31 7.81 0.38
C GLY A 42 9.52 8.36 -0.79
N LYS A 43 9.97 8.11 -2.02
CA LYS A 43 9.24 8.53 -3.23
C LYS A 43 8.38 7.37 -3.71
N VAL A 44 7.10 7.62 -3.99
CA VAL A 44 6.24 6.60 -4.59
C VAL A 44 6.44 6.65 -6.10
N VAL A 45 7.15 5.67 -6.64
CA VAL A 45 7.48 5.61 -8.08
C VAL A 45 6.31 5.03 -8.86
N GLU A 46 5.64 4.05 -8.27
CA GLU A 46 4.51 3.37 -8.88
C GLU A 46 3.54 2.86 -7.81
N TRP A 47 2.26 2.79 -8.15
CA TRP A 47 1.30 2.00 -7.40
C TRP A 47 0.29 1.37 -8.34
N GLY A 48 -0.34 0.29 -7.88
CA GLY A 48 -1.39 -0.36 -8.64
C GLY A 48 -2.36 -1.14 -7.77
N ILE A 49 -3.51 -1.43 -8.36
CA ILE A 49 -4.58 -2.24 -7.78
C ILE A 49 -5.33 -2.99 -8.89
N SER A 50 -5.77 -4.20 -8.60
CA SER A 50 -6.64 -4.99 -9.47
C SER A 50 -7.69 -5.73 -8.66
N PHE A 51 -8.82 -6.03 -9.27
CA PHE A 51 -9.96 -6.69 -8.64
C PHE A 51 -10.35 -7.97 -9.37
N ASP A 52 -10.99 -8.89 -8.64
CA ASP A 52 -11.44 -10.19 -9.15
C ASP A 52 -12.96 -10.26 -9.41
N GLY A 53 -13.64 -9.12 -9.51
CA GLY A 53 -15.04 -9.06 -9.86
C GLY A 53 -15.28 -9.69 -11.23
N SER A 54 -16.38 -10.42 -11.36
CA SER A 54 -16.74 -11.16 -12.59
C SER A 54 -17.74 -10.43 -13.50
N ALA A 55 -18.29 -9.30 -13.03
CA ALA A 55 -19.24 -8.49 -13.80
C ALA A 55 -19.05 -7.00 -13.51
N ALA A 56 -19.37 -6.18 -14.51
CA ALA A 56 -19.41 -4.73 -14.34
C ALA A 56 -20.49 -4.35 -13.31
N ALA A 57 -20.12 -3.51 -12.35
CA ALA A 57 -21.02 -2.94 -11.34
C ALA A 57 -20.56 -1.52 -10.98
N THR A 58 -21.18 -0.92 -9.95
CA THR A 58 -20.77 0.39 -9.45
C THR A 58 -19.26 0.44 -9.19
N PRO A 59 -18.54 1.42 -9.77
CA PRO A 59 -17.11 1.55 -9.57
C PRO A 59 -16.72 1.63 -8.09
N ILE A 60 -15.60 0.99 -7.77
CA ILE A 60 -14.98 0.97 -6.46
C ILE A 60 -14.17 2.25 -6.28
N SER A 61 -14.35 2.93 -5.14
CA SER A 61 -13.55 4.10 -4.80
C SER A 61 -12.22 3.64 -4.19
N VAL A 62 -11.12 4.08 -4.81
CA VAL A 62 -9.76 3.73 -4.40
C VAL A 62 -8.94 4.99 -4.24
N GLU A 63 -8.17 5.06 -3.17
CA GLU A 63 -7.33 6.21 -2.87
C GLU A 63 -5.94 5.78 -2.43
N LEU A 64 -4.92 6.39 -3.03
CA LEU A 64 -3.56 6.43 -2.50
C LEU A 64 -3.39 7.73 -1.73
N ILE A 65 -3.10 7.61 -0.44
CA ILE A 65 -3.00 8.75 0.47
C ILE A 65 -1.77 8.65 1.37
N GLU A 66 -1.38 9.79 1.92
CA GLU A 66 -0.58 9.85 3.13
C GLU A 66 -1.45 10.30 4.31
N THR A 67 -1.27 9.68 5.48
CA THR A 67 -2.00 10.03 6.70
C THR A 67 -1.13 10.05 7.95
N SER A 68 -1.59 10.75 8.99
CA SER A 68 -0.91 10.81 10.30
C SER A 68 -1.33 9.74 11.29
N LEU A 69 -2.42 9.01 11.02
CA LEU A 69 -2.96 8.02 11.93
C LEU A 69 -2.76 6.62 11.37
N ALA A 70 -2.33 5.69 12.22
CA ALA A 70 -2.22 4.30 11.86
C ALA A 70 -3.59 3.60 11.86
N ALA A 71 -3.79 2.72 10.89
CA ALA A 71 -4.79 1.67 10.98
C ALA A 71 -4.16 0.47 11.71
N THR A 72 -4.98 -0.35 12.35
CA THR A 72 -4.55 -1.67 12.80
C THR A 72 -4.55 -2.61 11.60
N VAL A 73 -3.39 -3.16 11.28
CA VAL A 73 -3.15 -4.02 10.12
C VAL A 73 -2.50 -5.33 10.54
N THR A 74 -2.58 -6.33 9.66
CA THR A 74 -1.71 -7.50 9.76
C THR A 74 -0.29 -7.06 9.40
N ALA A 75 0.65 -7.18 10.33
CA ALA A 75 2.03 -6.74 10.11
C ALA A 75 2.66 -7.49 8.93
N HIS A 76 3.42 -6.77 8.10
CA HIS A 76 4.36 -7.43 7.20
C HIS A 76 5.50 -8.07 7.97
N VAL A 77 6.21 -8.99 7.31
CA VAL A 77 7.54 -9.43 7.71
C VAL A 77 8.57 -8.80 6.78
N ALA A 78 9.82 -8.64 7.23
CA ALA A 78 10.85 -7.99 6.43
C ALA A 78 11.11 -8.69 5.08
N ALA A 79 11.15 -10.04 5.09
CA ALA A 79 11.22 -10.87 3.89
C ALA A 79 9.97 -10.75 2.98
N GLY A 80 8.92 -10.10 3.47
CA GLY A 80 7.70 -9.78 2.75
C GLY A 80 7.82 -8.57 1.83
N ILE A 81 8.93 -7.83 1.92
CA ILE A 81 9.21 -6.66 1.09
C ILE A 81 10.22 -7.08 0.04
N VAL A 82 9.88 -6.88 -1.23
CA VAL A 82 10.74 -7.28 -2.35
C VAL A 82 11.65 -6.12 -2.73
N LEU A 83 12.94 -6.27 -2.44
CA LEU A 83 13.97 -5.42 -3.00
C LEU A 83 14.11 -5.72 -4.49
N LEU A 84 13.97 -4.70 -5.35
CA LEU A 84 14.03 -4.86 -6.81
C LEU A 84 15.46 -4.82 -7.36
N ASP A 85 16.42 -4.29 -6.60
CA ASP A 85 17.84 -4.37 -6.91
C ASP A 85 18.48 -5.57 -6.18
N PRO A 86 18.93 -6.63 -6.88
CA PRO A 86 19.50 -7.81 -6.22
C PRO A 86 20.78 -7.52 -5.40
N LEU A 87 21.42 -6.36 -5.58
CA LEU A 87 22.61 -5.95 -4.83
C LEU A 87 22.32 -4.83 -3.80
N GLY A 88 21.06 -4.42 -3.67
CA GLY A 88 20.64 -3.40 -2.72
C GLY A 88 20.55 -3.90 -1.28
N THR A 89 20.10 -3.01 -0.40
CA THR A 89 19.95 -3.28 1.02
C THR A 89 18.74 -4.16 1.29
N THR A 90 18.96 -5.34 1.87
CA THR A 90 17.85 -6.22 2.29
C THR A 90 17.05 -5.56 3.41
N PRO A 91 15.71 -5.47 3.30
CA PRO A 91 14.86 -4.93 4.37
C PRO A 91 15.05 -5.67 5.70
N THR A 92 15.07 -4.91 6.77
CA THR A 92 15.09 -5.37 8.17
C THR A 92 14.15 -4.51 8.99
N THR A 93 13.79 -4.96 10.20
CA THR A 93 12.94 -4.17 11.09
C THR A 93 13.63 -2.86 11.47
N GLY A 94 13.13 -1.75 10.93
CA GLY A 94 13.66 -0.41 11.15
C GLY A 94 14.51 0.14 9.99
N ASN A 95 14.82 -0.67 8.98
CA ASN A 95 15.60 -0.25 7.81
C ASN A 95 15.18 -0.96 6.51
N PRO A 96 14.68 -0.26 5.47
CA PRO A 96 14.20 1.12 5.50
C PRO A 96 12.75 1.25 5.99
N PHE A 97 12.09 0.15 6.34
CA PHE A 97 10.70 0.12 6.81
C PHE A 97 10.60 -0.45 8.23
N THR A 98 9.47 -0.21 8.90
CA THR A 98 9.17 -0.81 10.20
C THR A 98 7.87 -1.62 10.13
N PHE A 99 7.83 -2.72 10.89
CA PHE A 99 6.85 -3.80 10.77
C PHE A 99 6.22 -4.14 12.12
N THR A 100 5.04 -3.58 12.37
CA THR A 100 4.21 -3.83 13.53
C THR A 100 2.75 -3.72 13.10
N THR A 101 1.81 -4.08 13.97
CA THR A 101 0.36 -4.01 13.69
C THR A 101 -0.16 -2.59 13.45
N ILE A 102 0.66 -1.55 13.64
CA ILE A 102 0.30 -0.15 13.39
C ILE A 102 1.25 0.54 12.39
N THR A 103 2.17 -0.20 11.75
CA THR A 103 3.14 0.37 10.82
C THR A 103 2.99 -0.26 9.43
N THR A 104 4.02 -0.90 8.86
CA THR A 104 3.92 -1.53 7.55
C THR A 104 3.17 -2.85 7.64
N GLY A 105 2.08 -2.96 6.91
CA GLY A 105 1.19 -4.11 6.95
C GLY A 105 0.03 -4.00 5.99
N TYR A 106 -0.78 -5.05 5.94
CA TYR A 106 -1.91 -5.18 5.01
C TYR A 106 -3.18 -5.56 5.78
N THR A 107 -4.33 -5.32 5.16
CA THR A 107 -5.66 -5.66 5.71
C THR A 107 -5.98 -5.01 7.06
N GLY A 108 -6.58 -3.83 7.03
CA GLY A 108 -7.20 -3.17 8.19
C GLY A 108 -8.72 -3.03 8.03
N SER A 109 -9.47 -3.49 9.02
CA SER A 109 -10.95 -3.50 9.00
C SER A 109 -11.58 -2.12 9.28
N SER A 110 -10.80 -1.14 9.77
CA SER A 110 -11.26 0.23 9.98
C SER A 110 -10.13 1.22 9.66
N GLU A 111 -10.49 2.45 9.26
CA GLU A 111 -9.53 3.46 8.80
C GLU A 111 -9.09 4.46 9.87
N ASN A 112 -9.62 4.38 11.09
CA ASN A 112 -9.35 5.28 12.23
C ASN A 112 -9.23 6.77 11.83
N ALA A 113 -10.19 7.27 11.03
CA ALA A 113 -10.02 8.51 10.27
C ALA A 113 -10.37 9.83 10.99
N ALA A 114 -10.96 9.79 12.20
CA ALA A 114 -11.68 10.94 12.75
C ALA A 114 -10.84 12.19 13.11
N SER A 115 -9.51 12.11 13.16
CA SER A 115 -8.65 13.24 13.59
C SER A 115 -7.31 13.37 12.84
N GLY A 116 -7.12 12.65 11.74
CA GLY A 116 -5.86 12.60 11.01
C GLY A 116 -5.70 13.70 9.96
N THR A 117 -4.46 14.07 9.64
CA THR A 117 -4.15 14.83 8.41
C THR A 117 -4.11 13.86 7.25
N PHE A 118 -4.84 14.13 6.16
CA PHE A 118 -4.88 13.30 4.96
C PHE A 118 -4.39 14.10 3.75
N ARG A 119 -3.41 13.54 3.01
CA ARG A 119 -2.89 14.12 1.77
C ARG A 119 -3.09 13.12 0.63
N PRO A 120 -4.09 13.32 -0.25
CA PRO A 120 -4.31 12.42 -1.37
C PRO A 120 -3.21 12.58 -2.42
N PHE A 121 -2.69 11.45 -2.90
CA PHE A 121 -1.74 11.40 -4.01
C PHE A 121 -2.42 10.97 -5.32
N ASP A 122 -3.42 10.10 -5.22
CA ASP A 122 -4.26 9.68 -6.35
C ASP A 122 -5.61 9.15 -5.84
N VAL A 123 -6.69 9.45 -6.57
CA VAL A 123 -8.05 9.01 -6.23
C VAL A 123 -8.73 8.56 -7.51
N GLN A 124 -9.27 7.34 -7.52
CA GLN A 124 -9.81 6.71 -8.71
C GLN A 124 -11.13 5.99 -8.43
N PHE A 125 -12.01 5.99 -9.43
CA PHE A 125 -13.13 5.06 -9.52
C PHE A 125 -12.76 3.95 -10.51
N ILE A 126 -12.73 2.71 -10.03
CA ILE A 126 -12.25 1.56 -10.82
C ILE A 126 -13.37 0.51 -10.88
N ALA A 127 -13.64 -0.02 -12.08
CA ALA A 127 -14.61 -1.09 -12.25
C ALA A 127 -14.19 -2.34 -11.45
N PRO A 128 -15.13 -3.14 -10.90
CA PRO A 128 -14.79 -4.36 -10.17
C PRO A 128 -14.07 -5.44 -10.98
N THR A 129 -14.12 -5.37 -12.32
CA THR A 129 -13.39 -6.24 -13.26
C THR A 129 -12.07 -5.62 -13.72
N GLY A 130 -11.73 -4.44 -13.19
CA GLY A 130 -10.69 -3.58 -13.71
C GLY A 130 -9.36 -3.69 -12.97
N GLN A 131 -8.36 -3.08 -13.58
CA GLN A 131 -7.03 -2.86 -13.01
C GLN A 131 -6.63 -1.40 -13.24
N TYR A 132 -5.79 -0.90 -12.34
CA TYR A 132 -5.23 0.43 -12.44
C TYR A 132 -3.78 0.41 -12.00
N VAL A 133 -2.93 1.04 -12.79
CA VAL A 133 -1.50 1.22 -12.51
C VAL A 133 -1.15 2.66 -12.85
N LYS A 134 -0.42 3.32 -11.95
CA LYS A 134 0.12 4.65 -12.19
C LYS A 134 1.58 4.67 -11.81
N GLN A 135 2.40 4.92 -12.81
CA GLN A 135 3.80 5.26 -12.65
C GLN A 135 3.94 6.78 -12.73
N TRP A 136 4.66 7.38 -11.79
CA TRP A 136 4.96 8.81 -11.87
C TRP A 136 6.18 9.06 -12.76
N PRO A 137 6.20 10.14 -13.55
CA PRO A 137 7.40 10.56 -14.23
C PRO A 137 8.48 10.94 -13.21
N LEU A 138 9.74 10.71 -13.59
CA LEU A 138 10.88 11.03 -12.75
C LEU A 138 10.88 12.51 -12.33
N GLY A 139 11.08 12.76 -11.04
CA GLY A 139 11.10 14.10 -10.44
C GLY A 139 9.73 14.71 -10.14
N ARG A 140 8.63 13.99 -10.41
CA ARG A 140 7.25 14.42 -10.10
C ARG A 140 6.52 13.43 -9.17
N GLU A 141 7.27 12.52 -8.57
CA GLU A 141 6.74 11.51 -7.65
C GLU A 141 6.26 12.17 -6.35
N PRO A 142 5.10 11.73 -5.81
CA PRO A 142 4.71 12.13 -4.48
C PRO A 142 5.69 11.52 -3.46
N MET A 143 6.01 12.31 -2.43
CA MET A 143 6.92 11.91 -1.36
C MET A 143 6.15 11.64 -0.07
N MET A 144 6.31 10.45 0.50
CA MET A 144 5.84 10.14 1.85
C MET A 144 6.87 10.56 2.90
N HIS A 145 6.39 11.09 4.02
CA HIS A 145 7.21 11.51 5.16
C HIS A 145 7.36 10.38 6.18
N GLN A 146 8.55 10.26 6.78
CA GLN A 146 8.86 9.20 7.76
C GLN A 146 7.89 9.13 8.94
N THR A 147 7.41 10.28 9.43
CA THR A 147 6.48 10.33 10.57
C THR A 147 5.02 10.05 10.21
N LYS A 148 4.70 9.90 8.92
CA LYS A 148 3.35 9.61 8.41
C LYS A 148 3.27 8.17 7.89
N TYR A 149 2.12 7.81 7.33
CA TYR A 149 1.83 6.49 6.79
C TYR A 149 1.33 6.67 5.36
N LEU A 150 1.94 5.94 4.41
CA LEU A 150 1.37 5.80 3.07
C LEU A 150 0.30 4.71 3.14
N ARG A 151 -0.83 4.90 2.47
CA ARG A 151 -1.95 3.96 2.52
C ARG A 151 -2.67 3.86 1.19
N ILE A 152 -3.01 2.63 0.81
CA ILE A 152 -4.03 2.35 -0.20
C ILE A 152 -5.31 1.98 0.56
N ARG A 153 -6.37 2.74 0.33
CA ARG A 153 -7.69 2.49 0.94
C ARG A 153 -8.76 2.30 -0.13
N VAL A 154 -9.73 1.46 0.21
CA VAL A 154 -10.78 1.03 -0.73
C VAL A 154 -12.14 1.06 -0.05
N THR A 155 -13.14 1.55 -0.79
CA THR A 155 -14.57 1.43 -0.46
C THR A 155 -15.33 0.89 -1.66
N ALA A 156 -15.98 -0.25 -1.50
CA ALA A 156 -16.73 -0.94 -2.55
C ALA A 156 -18.21 -1.05 -2.18
N GLY A 157 -19.12 -0.87 -3.14
CA GLY A 157 -20.55 -1.08 -2.90
C GLY A 157 -20.91 -2.55 -2.63
N THR A 158 -20.08 -3.48 -3.11
CA THR A 158 -20.15 -4.92 -2.83
C THR A 158 -18.72 -5.45 -2.73
N ALA A 159 -18.48 -6.35 -1.78
CA ALA A 159 -17.15 -6.89 -1.54
C ALA A 159 -16.68 -7.72 -2.74
N VAL A 160 -15.46 -7.43 -3.18
CA VAL A 160 -14.63 -8.21 -4.11
C VAL A 160 -13.25 -8.34 -3.50
N ASN A 161 -12.37 -9.18 -4.04
CA ASN A 161 -11.00 -9.24 -3.58
C ASN A 161 -10.11 -8.32 -4.43
N ALA A 162 -9.03 -7.84 -3.82
CA ALA A 162 -8.07 -6.99 -4.50
C ALA A 162 -6.63 -7.43 -4.23
N PHE A 163 -5.80 -7.31 -5.26
CA PHE A 163 -4.36 -7.18 -5.12
C PHE A 163 -4.00 -5.72 -5.26
N CYS A 164 -3.16 -5.19 -4.39
CA CYS A 164 -2.58 -3.87 -4.55
C CYS A 164 -1.12 -3.84 -4.08
N TYR A 165 -0.39 -2.86 -4.59
CA TYR A 165 1.02 -2.70 -4.31
C TYR A 165 1.45 -1.24 -4.42
N VAL A 166 2.61 -0.95 -3.84
CA VAL A 166 3.38 0.28 -4.07
C VAL A 166 4.83 -0.08 -4.33
N VAL A 167 5.48 0.71 -5.18
CA VAL A 167 6.93 0.72 -5.35
C VAL A 167 7.45 2.02 -4.76
N VAL A 168 8.31 1.90 -3.76
CA VAL A 168 8.90 3.04 -3.06
C VAL A 168 10.39 3.09 -3.29
N GLU A 169 10.88 4.24 -3.72
CA GLU A 169 12.30 4.59 -3.72
C GLU A 169 12.69 5.16 -2.36
N VAL A 170 13.75 4.61 -1.76
CA VAL A 170 14.34 5.08 -0.51
C VAL A 170 15.81 5.42 -0.70
#